data_AF-A0A9X7ASW2-F1
#
_entry.id   AF-A0A9X7ASW2-F1
#
_cell.length_a   1.000
_cell.length_b   1.000
_cell.length_c   1.000
_cell.angle_alpha   90.00
_cell.angle_beta   90.00
_cell.angle_gamma   90.00
#
_symmetry.space_group_name_H-M   'P 1'
#
loop_
_entity.id
_entity.type
_entity.pdbx_description
1 polymer ?
#
loop_
_entity_poly.entity_id
_entity_poly.type
_entity_poly.pdbx_seq_one_letter_code
_entity_poly.pdbx_strand_id
1 'polypeptide(L)'
;GAKAFFVNGQGGGKVMEDYYNIMDEQQAIQADSKKNVEDASNEAEIKMLNKVDREMGKLRKEYYDVKSDTEMNPEVKRSELDRLDEEMRALAREGITIFRP
;
A
#
# COMPACT_ATOMS: atom_id res chain seq x y z
N GLY A 1 28.84 -2.78 22.48
CA GLY A 1 28.64 -2.60 21.04
C GLY A 1 27.35 -3.26 20.65
N ALA A 2 26.30 -2.47 20.39
CA ALA A 2 25.02 -3.00 19.91
C ALA A 2 25.20 -3.43 18.46
N LYS A 3 25.14 -4.74 18.21
CA LYS A 3 25.02 -5.29 16.86
C LYS A 3 23.64 -4.89 16.34
N ALA A 4 23.59 -3.76 15.64
CA ALA A 4 22.46 -3.42 14.79
C ALA A 4 22.40 -4.49 13.71
N PHE A 5 21.38 -5.34 13.80
CA PHE A 5 20.97 -6.19 12.70
C PHE A 5 20.57 -5.23 11.57
N PHE A 6 21.46 -5.03 10.62
CA PHE A 6 21.12 -4.49 9.30
C PHE A 6 20.27 -5.53 8.60
N VAL A 7 19.00 -5.61 9.01
CA VAL A 7 17.97 -6.21 8.18
C VAL A 7 17.90 -5.31 6.96
N ASN A 8 18.10 -5.88 5.77
CA ASN A 8 17.71 -5.28 4.49
C ASN A 8 16.17 -5.11 4.43
N GLY A 9 15.57 -4.44 5.42
CA GLY A 9 14.13 -4.22 5.59
C GLY A 9 13.73 -2.75 5.36
N GLN A 10 14.68 -1.88 5.03
CA GLN A 10 14.48 -0.43 5.00
C GLN A 10 13.61 0.07 3.82
N GLY A 11 13.25 -0.80 2.88
CA GLY A 11 12.39 -0.45 1.74
C GLY A 11 10.89 -0.74 1.94
N GLY A 12 10.53 -1.64 2.84
CA GLY A 12 9.14 -2.15 2.95
C GLY A 12 8.16 -1.10 3.48
N GLY A 13 8.50 -0.50 4.62
CA GLY A 13 7.69 0.58 5.21
C GLY A 13 7.67 1.84 4.35
N LYS A 14 8.82 2.15 3.71
CA LYS A 14 8.95 3.34 2.86
C LYS A 14 8.07 3.26 1.61
N VAL A 15 7.99 2.09 0.96
CA VAL A 15 7.11 1.89 -0.21
C VAL A 15 5.64 2.10 0.14
N MET A 16 5.19 1.60 1.29
CA MET A 16 3.81 1.81 1.73
C MET A 16 3.54 3.27 2.11
N GLU A 17 4.49 3.93 2.77
CA GLU A 17 4.42 5.35 3.11
C GLU A 17 4.36 6.22 1.84
N ASP A 18 5.25 5.98 0.87
CA ASP A 18 5.26 6.67 -0.42
C ASP A 18 3.93 6.47 -1.18
N TYR A 19 3.35 5.27 -1.13
CA TYR A 19 2.04 4.98 -1.72
C TYR A 19 0.93 5.82 -1.07
N TYR A 20 0.85 5.88 0.26
CA TYR A 20 -0.18 6.69 0.93
C TYR A 20 0.01 8.19 0.72
N ASN A 21 1.26 8.67 0.68
CA ASN A 21 1.57 10.06 0.39
C ASN A 21 1.06 10.44 -1.01
N ILE A 22 1.36 9.63 -2.03
CA ILE A 22 0.85 9.87 -3.40
C ILE A 22 -0.68 9.86 -3.39
N MET A 23 -1.31 8.91 -2.71
CA MET A 23 -2.78 8.87 -2.64
C MET A 23 -3.36 10.15 -2.02
N ASP A 24 -2.79 10.63 -0.92
CA ASP A 24 -3.21 11.87 -0.24
C ASP A 24 -3.00 13.10 -1.14
N GLU A 25 -1.82 13.22 -1.76
CA GLU A 25 -1.50 14.28 -2.71
C GLU A 25 -2.50 14.32 -3.87
N GLN A 26 -2.82 13.15 -4.45
CA GLN A 26 -3.73 13.06 -5.59
C GLN A 26 -5.19 13.32 -5.21
N GLN A 27 -5.62 12.92 -4.01
CA GLN A 27 -6.93 13.29 -3.46
C GLN A 27 -7.04 14.79 -3.18
N ALA A 28 -5.97 15.41 -2.67
CA ALA A 28 -5.92 16.85 -2.44
C ALA A 28 -6.03 17.64 -3.77
N ILE A 29 -5.32 17.21 -4.81
CA ILE A 29 -5.43 17.79 -6.16
C ILE A 29 -6.87 17.67 -6.68
N GLN A 30 -7.51 16.50 -6.54
CA GLN A 30 -8.90 16.32 -6.96
C GLN A 30 -9.87 17.23 -6.19
N ALA A 31 -9.69 17.37 -4.88
CA ALA A 31 -10.52 18.22 -4.04
C ALA A 31 -10.36 19.70 -4.40
N ASP A 32 -9.14 20.14 -4.74
CA ASP A 32 -8.85 21.52 -5.15
C ASP A 32 -9.39 21.82 -6.55
N SER A 33 -9.18 20.94 -7.54
CA SER A 33 -9.76 21.08 -8.89
C SER A 33 -11.28 21.14 -8.86
N LYS A 34 -11.93 20.31 -8.03
CA LYS A 34 -13.39 20.34 -7.84
C LYS A 34 -13.89 21.66 -7.25
N LYS A 35 -13.09 22.30 -6.40
CA LYS A 35 -13.40 23.60 -5.81
C LYS A 35 -13.24 24.75 -6.81
N ASN A 36 -12.29 24.62 -7.74
CA ASN A 36 -12.00 25.62 -8.76
C ASN A 36 -12.77 25.40 -10.09
N VAL A 37 -13.61 24.36 -10.18
CA VAL A 37 -14.39 24.00 -11.40
C VAL A 37 -13.47 23.75 -12.61
N GLU A 38 -12.30 23.19 -12.36
CA GLU A 38 -11.37 22.73 -13.39
C GLU A 38 -11.48 21.20 -13.50
N ASP A 39 -11.43 20.67 -14.72
CA ASP A 39 -11.33 19.23 -14.94
C ASP A 39 -10.02 18.72 -14.31
N ALA A 40 -10.13 17.78 -13.37
CA ALA A 40 -8.96 17.21 -12.72
C ALA A 40 -8.23 16.31 -13.73
N SER A 41 -7.08 16.76 -14.24
CA SER A 41 -6.28 16.05 -15.24
C SER A 41 -5.82 14.63 -14.82
N ASN A 42 -6.00 14.24 -13.55
CA ASN A 42 -5.58 12.96 -12.97
C ASN A 42 -6.71 11.92 -12.81
N GLU A 43 -7.89 12.12 -13.41
CA GLU A 43 -9.02 11.19 -13.26
C GLU A 43 -8.71 9.75 -13.67
N ALA A 44 -7.94 9.55 -14.75
CA ALA A 44 -7.60 8.21 -15.24
C ALA A 44 -6.65 7.49 -14.26
N GLU A 45 -5.61 8.18 -13.80
CA GLU A 45 -4.65 7.68 -12.81
C GLU A 45 -5.33 7.40 -11.46
N ILE A 46 -6.23 8.27 -10.98
CA ILE A 46 -7.04 8.02 -9.78
C ILE A 46 -7.94 6.79 -9.94
N LYS A 47 -8.52 6.56 -11.13
CA LYS A 47 -9.32 5.35 -11.39
C LYS A 47 -8.47 4.08 -11.33
N MET A 48 -7.21 4.14 -11.78
CA MET A 48 -6.26 3.03 -11.65
C MET A 48 -5.84 2.84 -10.18
N LEU A 49 -5.55 3.92 -9.46
CA LEU A 49 -5.23 3.90 -8.04
C LEU A 49 -6.35 3.28 -7.19
N ASN A 50 -7.61 3.64 -7.46
CA ASN A 50 -8.77 3.07 -6.78
C ASN A 50 -8.89 1.55 -6.99
N LYS A 51 -8.41 1.00 -8.12
CA LYS A 51 -8.35 -0.46 -8.31
C LYS A 51 -7.27 -1.07 -7.42
N VAL A 52 -6.08 -0.47 -7.39
CA VAL A 52 -4.98 -0.90 -6.51
C VAL A 52 -5.40 -0.83 -5.05
N ASP A 53 -6.07 0.24 -4.63
CA ASP A 53 -6.55 0.42 -3.26
C ASP A 53 -7.58 -0.64 -2.85
N ARG A 54 -8.49 -1.03 -3.76
CA ARG A 54 -9.42 -2.13 -3.50
C ARG A 54 -8.72 -3.46 -3.28
N GLU A 55 -7.71 -3.78 -4.09
CA GLU A 55 -6.93 -5.01 -3.92
C GLU A 55 -6.08 -4.95 -2.64
N MET A 56 -5.48 -3.79 -2.34
CA MET A 56 -4.76 -3.53 -1.10
C MET A 56 -5.65 -3.74 0.13
N GLY A 57 -6.90 -3.27 0.07
CA GLY A 57 -7.89 -3.46 1.13
C GLY A 57 -8.24 -4.92 1.38
N LYS A 58 -8.31 -5.74 0.32
CA LYS A 58 -8.51 -7.20 0.44
C LYS A 58 -7.32 -7.87 1.13
N LEU A 59 -6.10 -7.60 0.67
CA LEU A 59 -4.88 -8.15 1.27
C LEU A 59 -4.73 -7.73 2.73
N ARG A 60 -5.04 -6.47 3.06
CA ARG A 60 -5.00 -5.99 4.44
C ARG A 60 -6.01 -6.72 5.31
N LYS A 61 -7.22 -6.95 4.82
CA LYS A 61 -8.23 -7.73 5.54
C LYS A 61 -7.74 -9.16 5.79
N GLU A 62 -7.23 -9.82 4.77
CA GLU A 62 -6.69 -11.18 4.87
C GLU A 62 -5.51 -11.23 5.87
N TYR A 63 -4.62 -10.23 5.85
CA TYR A 63 -3.54 -10.09 6.81
C TYR A 63 -4.07 -9.99 8.25
N TYR A 64 -5.12 -9.19 8.49
CA TYR A 64 -5.73 -9.09 9.82
C TYR A 64 -6.44 -10.36 10.24
N ASP A 65 -7.10 -11.06 9.32
CA ASP A 65 -7.78 -12.33 9.60
C ASP A 65 -6.75 -13.40 10.01
N VAL A 66 -5.68 -13.57 9.22
CA VAL A 66 -4.55 -14.49 9.53
C VAL A 66 -3.84 -14.09 10.82
N LYS A 67 -3.62 -12.80 11.06
CA LYS A 67 -2.98 -12.30 12.28
C LYS A 67 -3.82 -12.62 13.51
N SER A 68 -5.13 -12.37 13.43
CA SER A 68 -6.09 -12.57 14.52
C SER A 68 -6.42 -14.03 14.79
N ASP A 69 -6.17 -14.94 13.84
CA ASP A 69 -6.45 -16.37 13.98
C ASP A 69 -5.56 -17.02 15.05
N THR A 70 -6.07 -17.21 16.26
CA THR A 70 -5.29 -17.79 17.37
C THR A 70 -5.05 -19.29 17.26
N GLU A 71 -5.73 -19.98 16.33
CA GLU A 71 -5.68 -21.43 16.16
C GLU A 71 -4.64 -21.85 15.11
N MET A 72 -4.26 -20.95 14.21
CA MET A 72 -3.26 -21.20 13.18
C MET A 72 -1.86 -21.46 13.76
N ASN A 73 -1.15 -22.44 13.17
CA ASN A 73 0.24 -22.74 13.52
C ASN A 73 1.11 -21.47 13.35
N PRO A 74 1.95 -21.11 14.35
CA PRO A 74 2.73 -19.88 14.33
C PRO A 74 3.73 -19.79 13.16
N GLU A 75 4.30 -20.91 12.70
CA GLU A 75 5.24 -20.93 11.57
C GLU A 75 4.49 -20.68 10.25
N VAL A 76 3.33 -21.32 10.08
CA VAL A 76 2.46 -21.13 8.92
C VAL A 76 1.91 -19.70 8.90
N LYS A 77 1.40 -19.23 10.04
CA LYS A 77 0.91 -17.86 10.20
C LYS A 77 1.98 -16.85 9.80
N ARG A 78 3.22 -17.03 10.27
CA ARG A 78 4.31 -16.13 9.92
C ARG A 78 4.56 -16.13 8.41
N SER A 79 4.64 -17.30 7.78
CA SER A 79 4.84 -17.41 6.33
C SER A 79 3.71 -16.75 5.53
N GLU A 80 2.45 -16.91 5.96
CA GLU A 80 1.30 -16.28 5.32
C GLU A 80 1.32 -14.76 5.50
N LEU A 81 1.64 -14.26 6.70
CA LEU A 81 1.78 -12.82 6.93
C LEU A 81 2.94 -12.21 6.13
N ASP A 82 4.07 -12.89 6.02
CA ASP A 82 5.22 -12.45 5.21
C ASP A 82 4.83 -12.40 3.72
N ARG A 83 4.10 -13.42 3.22
CA ARG A 83 3.57 -13.42 1.84
C ARG A 83 2.62 -12.25 1.60
N LEU A 84 1.65 -12.04 2.48
CA LEU A 84 0.67 -10.96 2.37
C LEU A 84 1.34 -9.59 2.41
N ASP A 85 2.37 -9.42 3.23
CA ASP A 85 3.16 -8.19 3.28
C ASP A 85 3.93 -7.95 1.97
N GLU A 86 4.47 -9.00 1.35
CA GLU A 86 5.12 -8.90 0.04
C GLU A 86 4.12 -8.53 -1.08
N GLU A 87 2.93 -9.15 -1.09
CA GLU A 87 1.87 -8.83 -2.06
C GLU A 87 1.36 -7.38 -1.88
N MET A 88 1.18 -6.91 -0.64
CA MET A 88 0.85 -5.51 -0.37
C MET A 88 1.94 -4.55 -0.87
N ARG A 89 3.22 -4.89 -0.69
CA ARG A 89 4.33 -4.06 -1.20
C ARG A 89 4.37 -4.03 -2.72
N ALA A 90 4.09 -5.15 -3.38
CA ALA A 90 4.02 -5.21 -4.84
C ALA A 90 2.91 -4.29 -5.37
N LEU A 91 1.71 -4.37 -4.79
CA LEU A 91 0.59 -3.48 -5.13
C LEU A 91 0.92 -2.01 -4.85
N ALA A 92 1.57 -1.70 -3.73
CA ALA A 92 1.96 -0.32 -3.43
C ALA A 92 2.94 0.23 -4.48
N ARG A 93 3.89 -0.59 -4.95
CA ARG A 93 4.81 -0.20 -6.04
C ARG A 93 4.06 0.05 -7.33
N GLU A 94 3.12 -0.81 -7.70
CA GLU A 94 2.27 -0.58 -8.88
C GLU A 94 1.47 0.72 -8.74
N GLY A 95 0.92 0.98 -7.55
CA GLY A 95 0.26 2.23 -7.19
C GLY A 95 1.13 3.46 -7.39
N ILE A 96 2.39 3.39 -6.95
CA ILE A 96 3.38 4.46 -7.12
C ILE A 96 3.70 4.66 -8.60
N THR A 97 3.92 3.59 -9.36
CA THR A 97 4.27 3.62 -10.79
C THR A 97 3.17 4.26 -11.65
N ILE A 98 1.90 4.20 -11.24
CA ILE A 98 0.80 4.90 -11.93
C ILE A 98 1.05 6.42 -12.01
N PHE A 99 1.62 7.02 -10.95
CA PHE A 99 1.88 8.47 -10.87
C PHE A 99 3.34 8.85 -11.07
N ARG A 100 4.27 7.90 -10.87
CA ARG A 100 5.71 8.06 -11.04
C ARG A 100 6.28 6.85 -11.79
N PRO A 101 6.03 6.74 -13.11
CA PRO A 101 6.56 5.66 -13.94
C PRO A 101 8.08 5.68 -14.10
#